data_AF-A0A932UL84-F1
#
_entry.id   AF-A0A932UL84-F1
#
_cell.length_a   1.000
_cell.length_b   1.000
_cell.length_c   1.000
_cell.angle_alpha   90.00
_cell.angle_beta   90.00
_cell.angle_gamma   90.00
#
_symmetry.space_group_name_H-M   'P 1'
#
loop_
_entity.id
_entity.type
_entity.pdbx_description
1 polymer ?
#
loop_
_entity_poly.entity_id
_entity_poly.type
_entity_poly.pdbx_seq_one_letter_code
_entity_poly.pdbx_strand_id
1 'polypeptide(L)'
;MTRKLRSEPVERFSPGRLEGEAQALRDRCYTWALTHAAELAEVYEADDFPGLEDLDDRARDLWEPLLSIALLADAEAGEGGGFAETLSSLARDLSGVRDEGDTVIPTLISALGAIVQVEERETFTPSELLKLLQAKGFEWVKSTRSLAGLLNPLGLFASMRRNGAKVRRAYVLSQAVLDDLRARYTGEEASKKEGEG
;
A
#
# COMPACT_ATOMS: atom_id res chain seq x y z
N MET A 1 -13.65 8.16 -13.76
CA MET A 1 -13.76 9.51 -13.15
C MET A 1 -13.93 10.55 -14.27
N THR A 2 -15.10 11.17 -14.36
CA THR A 2 -15.47 12.03 -15.50
C THR A 2 -15.14 13.50 -15.20
N ARG A 3 -14.60 14.22 -16.18
CA ARG A 3 -14.15 15.62 -16.02
C ARG A 3 -15.36 16.58 -15.98
N LYS A 4 -15.47 17.38 -14.92
CA LYS A 4 -16.54 18.39 -14.75
C LYS A 4 -16.44 19.53 -15.78
N LEU A 5 -17.59 20.09 -16.15
CA LEU A 5 -17.71 21.23 -17.07
C LEU A 5 -17.32 22.54 -16.37
N ARG A 6 -16.71 23.47 -17.12
CA ARG A 6 -16.22 24.76 -16.58
C ARG A 6 -17.32 25.67 -16.01
N SER A 7 -18.58 25.41 -16.37
CA SER A 7 -19.76 26.15 -15.94
C SER A 7 -20.55 25.46 -14.83
N GLU A 8 -20.09 24.31 -14.34
CA GLU A 8 -20.77 23.62 -13.24
C GLU A 8 -20.51 24.38 -11.93
N PRO A 9 -21.54 24.94 -11.28
CA PRO A 9 -21.35 25.62 -10.01
C PRO A 9 -20.90 24.60 -8.97
N VAL A 10 -19.62 24.65 -8.60
CA VAL A 10 -19.11 23.84 -7.49
C VAL A 10 -19.50 24.54 -6.21
N GLU A 11 -20.46 23.97 -5.51
CA GLU A 11 -20.86 24.47 -4.20
C GLU A 11 -19.65 24.43 -3.26
N ARG A 12 -19.35 25.57 -2.64
CA ARG A 12 -18.18 25.68 -1.78
C ARG A 12 -18.44 24.92 -0.49
N PHE A 13 -17.64 23.88 -0.23
CA PHE A 13 -17.66 23.17 1.04
C PHE A 13 -17.48 24.16 2.20
N SER A 14 -18.46 24.23 3.09
CA SER A 14 -18.47 25.12 4.25
C SER A 14 -18.65 24.29 5.52
N PRO A 15 -17.56 24.02 6.27
CA PRO A 15 -17.62 23.22 7.49
C PRO A 15 -18.67 23.74 8.48
N GLY A 16 -18.73 25.05 8.71
CA GLY A 16 -19.69 25.65 9.65
C GLY A 16 -21.16 25.49 9.27
N ARG A 17 -21.47 25.27 7.97
CA ARG A 17 -22.84 24.97 7.52
C ARG A 17 -23.20 23.50 7.70
N LEU A 18 -22.23 22.62 7.47
CA LEU A 18 -22.44 21.17 7.45
C LEU A 18 -22.22 20.52 8.82
N GLU A 19 -21.58 21.20 9.78
CA GLU A 19 -21.26 20.60 11.08
C GLU A 19 -22.51 20.14 11.83
N GLY A 20 -23.60 20.91 11.78
CA GLY A 20 -24.86 20.51 12.42
C GLY A 20 -25.48 19.25 11.81
N GLU A 21 -25.50 19.16 10.47
CA GLU A 21 -26.00 17.98 9.75
C GLU A 21 -25.08 16.77 9.97
N ALA A 22 -23.77 16.98 9.92
CA ALA A 22 -22.77 15.94 10.18
C ALA A 22 -22.87 15.41 11.61
N GLN A 23 -23.06 16.29 12.60
CA GLN A 23 -23.24 15.87 13.99
C GLN A 23 -24.52 15.07 14.16
N ALA A 24 -25.64 15.51 13.56
CA ALA A 24 -26.88 14.74 13.60
C ALA A 24 -26.74 13.34 12.96
N LEU A 25 -25.97 13.22 11.88
CA LEU A 25 -25.66 11.92 11.28
C LEU A 25 -24.80 11.05 12.21
N ARG A 26 -23.76 11.62 12.84
CA ARG A 26 -22.93 10.91 13.82
C ARG A 26 -23.76 10.40 14.98
N ASP A 27 -24.65 11.21 15.53
CA ASP A 27 -25.51 10.84 16.66
C ASP A 27 -26.46 9.69 16.28
N ARG A 28 -26.99 9.70 15.05
CA ARG A 28 -27.81 8.60 14.52
C ARG A 28 -27.02 7.32 14.36
N CYS A 29 -25.83 7.38 13.73
CA CYS A 29 -24.95 6.23 13.60
C CYS A 29 -24.55 5.65 14.95
N TYR A 30 -24.22 6.53 15.91
CA TYR A 30 -23.87 6.12 17.27
C TYR A 30 -25.02 5.40 17.97
N THR A 31 -26.23 5.97 17.89
CA THR A 31 -27.43 5.38 18.49
C THR A 31 -27.75 4.02 17.87
N TRP A 32 -27.68 3.91 16.54
CA TRP A 32 -27.87 2.65 15.83
C TRP A 32 -26.84 1.60 16.27
N ALA A 33 -25.54 1.94 16.25
CA ALA A 33 -24.48 1.01 16.64
C ALA A 33 -24.63 0.50 18.07
N LEU A 34 -25.04 1.35 19.02
CA LEU A 34 -25.32 0.93 20.39
C LEU A 34 -26.56 0.04 20.50
N THR A 35 -27.58 0.29 19.69
CA THR A 35 -28.84 -0.47 19.71
C THR A 35 -28.62 -1.89 19.18
N HIS A 36 -27.77 -2.03 18.16
CA HIS A 36 -27.52 -3.28 17.46
C HIS A 36 -26.19 -3.95 17.83
N ALA A 37 -25.52 -3.51 18.91
CA ALA A 37 -24.18 -4.00 19.25
C ALA A 37 -24.11 -5.53 19.43
N ALA A 38 -25.14 -6.13 20.03
CA ALA A 38 -25.20 -7.58 20.23
C ALA A 38 -25.40 -8.33 18.90
N GLU A 39 -26.37 -7.89 18.09
CA GLU A 39 -26.64 -8.49 16.77
C GLU A 39 -25.43 -8.36 15.84
N LEU A 40 -24.74 -7.22 15.88
CA LEU A 40 -23.52 -7.02 15.10
C LEU A 40 -22.39 -7.96 15.54
N ALA A 41 -22.25 -8.20 16.84
CA ALA A 41 -21.29 -9.17 17.35
C ALA A 41 -21.65 -10.60 16.90
N GLU A 42 -22.93 -10.98 16.94
CA GLU A 42 -23.39 -12.28 16.44
C GLU A 42 -23.10 -12.46 14.94
N VAL A 43 -23.35 -11.43 14.12
CA VAL A 43 -23.01 -11.46 12.68
C VAL A 43 -21.50 -11.59 12.47
N TYR A 44 -20.69 -10.86 13.25
CA TYR A 44 -19.24 -10.92 13.13
C TYR A 44 -18.68 -12.28 13.56
N GLU A 45 -19.17 -12.84 14.67
CA GLU A 45 -18.73 -14.13 15.22
C GLU A 45 -19.21 -15.34 14.40
N ALA A 46 -20.23 -15.17 13.56
CA ALA A 46 -20.68 -16.22 12.65
C ALA A 46 -19.63 -16.61 11.60
N ASP A 47 -18.63 -15.74 11.34
CA ASP A 47 -17.54 -15.94 10.36
C ASP A 47 -18.06 -16.32 8.95
N ASP A 48 -19.21 -15.77 8.57
CA ASP A 48 -19.83 -15.97 7.26
C ASP A 48 -19.78 -14.67 6.46
N PHE A 49 -18.67 -14.50 5.72
CA PHE A 49 -18.38 -13.28 4.96
C PHE A 49 -18.31 -13.56 3.46
N PRO A 50 -19.48 -13.62 2.78
CA PRO A 50 -19.53 -13.99 1.38
C PRO A 50 -18.77 -12.99 0.52
N GLY A 51 -17.86 -13.51 -0.29
CA GLY A 51 -17.06 -12.74 -1.22
C GLY A 51 -15.71 -12.27 -0.73
N LEU A 52 -15.32 -12.60 0.50
CA LEU A 52 -13.98 -12.34 1.04
C LEU A 52 -13.05 -13.57 0.99
N GLU A 53 -13.51 -14.71 0.44
CA GLU A 53 -12.82 -16.00 0.50
C GLU A 53 -11.45 -15.98 -0.20
N ASP A 54 -11.32 -15.15 -1.23
CA ASP A 54 -10.10 -15.01 -2.04
C ASP A 54 -9.16 -13.89 -1.55
N LEU A 55 -9.51 -13.22 -0.45
CA LEU A 55 -8.69 -12.15 0.13
C LEU A 55 -7.64 -12.71 1.09
N ASP A 56 -6.50 -12.02 1.20
CA ASP A 56 -5.52 -12.35 2.24
C ASP A 56 -6.00 -11.96 3.64
N ASP A 57 -5.43 -12.59 4.66
CA ASP A 57 -5.85 -12.45 6.07
C ASP A 57 -5.91 -10.99 6.52
N ARG A 58 -4.98 -10.15 6.06
CA ARG A 58 -4.94 -8.73 6.44
C ARG A 58 -6.06 -7.94 5.76
N ALA A 59 -6.35 -8.22 4.50
CA ALA A 59 -7.49 -7.62 3.83
C ALA A 59 -8.80 -8.07 4.49
N ARG A 60 -8.92 -9.35 4.82
CA ARG A 60 -10.07 -9.89 5.57
C ARG A 60 -10.29 -9.15 6.89
N ASP A 61 -9.27 -9.03 7.74
CA ASP A 61 -9.35 -8.31 9.02
C ASP A 61 -9.92 -6.89 8.90
N LEU A 62 -9.67 -6.22 7.77
CA LEU A 62 -10.17 -4.87 7.49
C LEU A 62 -11.61 -4.86 6.97
N TRP A 63 -11.99 -5.86 6.17
CA TRP A 63 -13.28 -5.90 5.50
C TRP A 63 -14.38 -6.59 6.31
N GLU A 64 -14.05 -7.58 7.14
CA GLU A 64 -15.03 -8.36 7.93
C GLU A 64 -15.89 -7.47 8.86
N PRO A 65 -15.34 -6.50 9.62
CA PRO A 65 -16.18 -5.64 10.45
C PRO A 65 -17.11 -4.74 9.62
N LEU A 66 -16.66 -4.28 8.46
CA LEU A 66 -17.46 -3.45 7.56
C LEU A 66 -18.58 -4.26 6.91
N LEU A 67 -18.28 -5.51 6.52
CA LEU A 67 -19.26 -6.40 5.93
C LEU A 67 -20.30 -6.84 6.97
N SER A 68 -19.91 -7.01 8.23
CA SER A 68 -20.84 -7.28 9.33
C SER A 68 -21.90 -6.17 9.48
N ILE A 69 -21.47 -4.91 9.43
CA ILE A 69 -22.38 -3.76 9.50
C ILE A 69 -23.33 -3.77 8.29
N ALA A 70 -22.80 -4.09 7.11
CA ALA A 70 -23.56 -4.09 5.87
C ALA A 70 -24.59 -5.23 5.81
N LEU A 71 -24.24 -6.43 6.24
CA LEU A 71 -25.13 -7.58 6.33
C LEU A 71 -26.30 -7.30 7.28
N LEU A 72 -26.02 -6.69 8.43
CA LEU A 72 -27.06 -6.30 9.37
C LEU A 72 -27.96 -5.20 8.79
N ALA A 73 -27.38 -4.17 8.17
CA ALA A 73 -28.13 -3.12 7.50
C ALA A 73 -29.00 -3.64 6.34
N ASP A 74 -28.50 -4.62 5.58
CA ASP A 74 -29.25 -5.28 4.50
C ASP A 74 -30.45 -6.07 5.06
N ALA A 75 -30.26 -6.77 6.18
CA ALA A 75 -31.32 -7.49 6.87
C ALA A 75 -32.45 -6.53 7.35
N GLU A 76 -32.10 -5.34 7.82
CA GLU A 76 -33.07 -4.31 8.22
C GLU A 76 -33.77 -3.64 7.02
N ALA A 77 -33.03 -3.44 5.91
CA ALA A 77 -33.52 -2.73 4.73
C ALA A 77 -34.47 -3.58 3.85
N GLY A 78 -34.40 -4.90 3.93
CA GLY A 78 -35.20 -5.81 3.11
C GLY A 78 -34.93 -5.63 1.61
N GLU A 79 -35.96 -5.30 0.82
CA GLU A 79 -35.85 -5.10 -0.64
C GLU A 79 -34.98 -3.90 -1.06
N GLY A 80 -34.59 -3.03 -0.12
CA GLY A 80 -33.73 -1.87 -0.35
C GLY A 80 -32.25 -2.06 -0.03
N GLY A 81 -31.81 -3.30 0.25
CA GLY A 81 -30.43 -3.63 0.60
C GLY A 81 -29.47 -3.74 -0.60
N GLY A 82 -28.41 -4.52 -0.44
CA GLY A 82 -27.31 -4.70 -1.38
C GLY A 82 -26.00 -4.04 -0.93
N PHE A 83 -25.92 -3.58 0.31
CA PHE A 83 -24.72 -2.99 0.88
C PHE A 83 -23.59 -4.02 0.98
N ALA A 84 -23.90 -5.24 1.43
CA ALA A 84 -22.93 -6.31 1.57
C ALA A 84 -22.36 -6.72 0.20
N GLU A 85 -23.21 -6.90 -0.82
CA GLU A 85 -22.77 -7.22 -2.18
C GLU A 85 -21.86 -6.12 -2.75
N THR A 86 -22.26 -4.85 -2.56
CA THR A 86 -21.46 -3.69 -2.99
C THR A 86 -20.10 -3.67 -2.29
N LEU A 87 -20.07 -3.89 -0.98
CA LEU A 87 -18.84 -3.92 -0.20
C LEU A 87 -17.93 -5.09 -0.58
N SER A 88 -18.47 -6.31 -0.75
CA SER A 88 -17.69 -7.46 -1.21
C SER A 88 -17.12 -7.23 -2.62
N SER A 89 -17.88 -6.58 -3.52
CA SER A 89 -17.35 -6.19 -4.84
C SER A 89 -16.19 -5.20 -4.71
N LEU A 90 -16.35 -4.16 -3.89
CA LEU A 90 -15.30 -3.17 -3.65
C LEU A 90 -14.07 -3.77 -2.97
N ALA A 91 -14.27 -4.69 -2.03
CA ALA A 91 -13.20 -5.39 -1.35
C ALA A 91 -12.34 -6.18 -2.34
N ARG A 92 -12.96 -6.89 -3.29
CA ARG A 92 -12.24 -7.59 -4.37
C ARG A 92 -11.55 -6.61 -5.32
N ASP A 93 -12.23 -5.57 -5.75
CA ASP A 93 -11.65 -4.57 -6.66
C ASP A 93 -10.43 -3.87 -6.03
N LEU A 94 -10.49 -3.55 -4.74
CA LEU A 94 -9.41 -2.87 -4.02
C LEU A 94 -8.30 -3.82 -3.55
N SER A 95 -8.62 -5.07 -3.23
CA SER A 95 -7.62 -6.07 -2.82
C SER A 95 -6.90 -6.70 -4.02
N GLY A 96 -7.54 -6.72 -5.19
CA GLY A 96 -6.91 -7.00 -6.48
C GLY A 96 -5.93 -5.91 -6.91
N VAL A 97 -6.07 -4.69 -6.36
CA VAL A 97 -5.01 -3.66 -6.33
C VAL A 97 -4.06 -4.00 -5.17
N ARG A 98 -3.50 -5.23 -5.20
CA ARG A 98 -2.25 -5.49 -4.48
C ARG A 98 -1.22 -4.55 -5.07
N ASP A 99 -0.88 -3.59 -4.23
CA ASP A 99 -0.02 -2.44 -4.44
C ASP A 99 1.13 -2.76 -5.42
N GLU A 100 1.20 -2.06 -6.56
CA GLU A 100 2.46 -1.98 -7.33
C GLU A 100 3.60 -1.58 -6.36
N GLY A 101 3.30 -0.83 -5.29
CA GLY A 101 4.23 -0.49 -4.21
C GLY A 101 4.84 -1.68 -3.43
N ASP A 102 4.09 -2.76 -3.18
CA ASP A 102 4.55 -3.90 -2.37
C ASP A 102 5.55 -4.79 -3.15
N THR A 103 5.46 -4.81 -4.47
CA THR A 103 6.46 -5.49 -5.32
C THR A 103 7.60 -4.58 -5.76
N VAL A 104 7.43 -3.25 -5.74
CA VAL A 104 8.46 -2.29 -6.16
C VAL A 104 9.72 -2.39 -5.32
N ILE A 105 9.63 -2.53 -3.99
CA ILE A 105 10.82 -2.61 -3.12
C ILE A 105 11.62 -3.91 -3.35
N PRO A 106 11.02 -5.12 -3.27
CA PRO A 106 11.70 -6.37 -3.61
C PRO A 106 12.32 -6.37 -5.02
N THR A 107 11.58 -5.83 -6.01
CA THR A 107 12.05 -5.74 -7.40
C THR A 107 13.21 -4.76 -7.53
N LEU A 108 13.17 -3.64 -6.80
CA LEU A 108 14.25 -2.65 -6.76
C LEU A 108 15.51 -3.24 -6.14
N ILE A 109 15.41 -3.92 -4.99
CA ILE A 109 16.57 -4.55 -4.32
C ILE A 109 17.21 -5.58 -5.25
N SER A 110 16.40 -6.38 -5.93
CA SER A 110 16.87 -7.36 -6.92
C SER A 110 17.56 -6.68 -8.11
N ALA A 111 17.02 -5.58 -8.63
CA ALA A 111 17.62 -4.80 -9.70
C ALA A 111 18.97 -4.19 -9.27
N LEU A 112 19.07 -3.64 -8.05
CA LEU A 112 20.32 -3.10 -7.51
C LEU A 112 21.40 -4.19 -7.38
N GLY A 113 21.03 -5.38 -6.90
CA GLY A 113 21.95 -6.52 -6.84
C GLY A 113 22.44 -6.96 -8.21
N ALA A 114 21.54 -7.06 -9.19
CA ALA A 114 21.92 -7.39 -10.57
C ALA A 114 22.85 -6.33 -11.20
N ILE A 115 22.65 -5.05 -10.87
CA ILE A 115 23.54 -3.96 -11.33
C ILE A 115 24.95 -4.14 -10.76
N VAL A 116 25.08 -4.39 -9.45
CA VAL A 116 26.39 -4.59 -8.80
C VAL A 116 27.12 -5.80 -9.39
N GLN A 117 26.40 -6.89 -9.65
CA GLN A 117 26.97 -8.10 -10.26
C GLN A 117 27.44 -7.86 -11.70
N VAL A 118 26.65 -7.20 -12.54
CA VAL A 118 26.99 -6.96 -13.95
C VAL A 118 28.11 -5.93 -14.12
N GLU A 119 28.12 -4.90 -13.29
CA GLU A 119 29.11 -3.81 -13.39
C GLU A 119 30.41 -4.11 -12.63
N GLU A 120 30.45 -5.20 -11.86
CA GLU A 120 31.58 -5.64 -11.03
C GLU A 120 32.13 -4.52 -10.11
N ARG A 121 31.24 -3.65 -9.63
CA ARG A 121 31.57 -2.52 -8.74
C ARG A 121 30.39 -2.15 -7.85
N GLU A 122 30.70 -1.54 -6.72
CA GLU A 122 29.68 -1.16 -5.72
C GLU A 122 29.40 0.35 -5.66
N THR A 123 30.19 1.18 -6.36
CA THR A 123 30.06 2.64 -6.28
C THR A 123 29.54 3.24 -7.57
N PHE A 124 28.46 4.01 -7.49
CA PHE A 124 27.77 4.60 -8.64
C PHE A 124 27.43 6.08 -8.42
N THR A 125 27.64 6.92 -9.43
CA THR A 125 27.10 8.28 -9.37
C THR A 125 25.56 8.25 -9.51
N PRO A 126 24.81 9.24 -8.97
CA PRO A 126 23.35 9.25 -9.09
C PRO A 126 22.86 9.17 -10.55
N SER A 127 23.57 9.78 -11.49
CA SER A 127 23.21 9.76 -12.91
C SER A 127 23.51 8.41 -13.58
N GLU A 128 24.57 7.72 -13.16
CA GLU A 128 24.86 6.35 -13.63
C GLU A 128 23.81 5.37 -13.12
N LEU A 129 23.58 5.39 -11.80
CA LEU A 129 22.64 4.47 -11.16
C LEU A 129 21.23 4.63 -11.71
N LEU A 130 20.81 5.88 -11.97
CA LEU A 130 19.53 6.17 -12.61
C LEU A 130 19.40 5.47 -13.97
N LYS A 131 20.41 5.61 -14.84
CA LYS A 131 20.38 5.00 -16.17
C LYS A 131 20.33 3.47 -16.11
N LEU A 132 21.10 2.88 -15.20
CA LEU A 132 21.14 1.43 -15.01
C LEU A 132 19.80 0.89 -14.49
N LEU A 133 19.18 1.58 -13.54
CA LEU A 133 17.84 1.22 -13.04
C LEU A 133 16.76 1.38 -14.11
N GLN A 134 16.81 2.45 -14.90
CA GLN A 134 15.87 2.63 -16.01
C GLN A 134 15.95 1.48 -17.01
N ALA A 135 17.16 1.00 -17.32
CA ALA A 135 17.36 -0.18 -18.18
C ALA A 135 16.87 -1.52 -17.55
N LYS A 136 16.52 -1.51 -16.25
CA LYS A 136 15.98 -2.65 -15.49
C LYS A 136 14.47 -2.52 -15.24
N GLY A 137 13.75 -1.68 -15.99
CA GLY A 137 12.29 -1.53 -15.88
C GLY A 137 11.82 -0.43 -14.93
N PHE A 138 12.71 0.48 -14.53
CA PHE A 138 12.39 1.65 -13.69
C PHE A 138 12.33 2.95 -14.52
N GLU A 139 11.85 2.90 -15.77
CA GLU A 139 11.80 4.06 -16.67
C GLU A 139 10.92 5.19 -16.14
N TRP A 140 10.01 4.90 -15.21
CA TRP A 140 9.17 5.87 -14.52
C TRP A 140 9.97 6.77 -13.55
N VAL A 141 11.16 6.37 -13.11
CA VAL A 141 12.06 7.22 -12.32
C VAL A 141 12.71 8.24 -13.26
N LYS A 142 12.17 9.47 -13.32
CA LYS A 142 12.59 10.48 -14.32
C LYS A 142 13.81 11.31 -13.93
N SER A 143 14.26 11.28 -12.67
CA SER A 143 15.31 12.18 -12.18
C SER A 143 16.15 11.57 -11.06
N THR A 144 17.32 12.16 -10.80
CA THR A 144 18.15 11.79 -9.65
C THR A 144 17.50 12.16 -8.31
N ARG A 145 16.55 13.12 -8.31
CA ARG A 145 15.73 13.47 -7.15
C ARG A 145 14.69 12.40 -6.85
N SER A 146 13.98 11.91 -7.86
CA SER A 146 13.03 10.79 -7.70
C SER A 146 13.76 9.51 -7.29
N LEU A 147 14.96 9.27 -7.84
CA LEU A 147 15.82 8.17 -7.40
C LEU A 147 16.15 8.27 -5.91
N ALA A 148 16.52 9.47 -5.41
CA ALA A 148 16.77 9.65 -3.98
C ALA A 148 15.52 9.40 -3.13
N GLY A 149 14.33 9.80 -3.59
CA GLY A 149 13.07 9.50 -2.92
C GLY A 149 12.79 7.99 -2.80
N LEU A 150 13.23 7.20 -3.78
CA LEU A 150 13.09 5.75 -3.79
C LEU A 150 14.12 5.03 -2.90
N LEU A 151 15.36 5.54 -2.85
CA LEU A 151 16.48 4.91 -2.13
C LEU A 151 16.59 5.32 -0.66
N ASN A 152 16.23 6.56 -0.30
CA ASN A 152 16.33 7.06 1.06
C ASN A 152 15.53 6.24 2.09
N PRO A 153 14.29 5.76 1.80
CA PRO A 153 13.55 4.90 2.72
C PRO A 153 14.26 3.58 3.03
N LEU A 154 15.11 3.10 2.11
CA LEU A 154 15.93 1.89 2.28
C LEU A 154 17.27 2.17 3.00
N GLY A 155 17.48 3.39 3.49
CA GLY A 155 18.74 3.79 4.13
C GLY A 155 19.90 4.00 3.15
N LEU A 156 19.64 3.97 1.84
CA LEU A 156 20.66 4.15 0.80
C LEU A 156 20.81 5.63 0.46
N PHE A 157 21.79 6.29 1.07
CA PHE A 157 22.06 7.70 0.87
C PHE A 157 23.29 7.95 -0.01
N ALA A 158 23.16 8.88 -0.95
CA ALA A 158 24.31 9.35 -1.72
C ALA A 158 25.22 10.23 -0.84
N SER A 159 26.50 9.87 -0.74
CA SER A 159 27.52 10.57 0.06
C SER A 159 28.68 11.05 -0.81
N MET A 160 29.46 12.03 -0.32
CA MET A 160 30.67 12.48 -1.01
C MET A 160 31.74 11.40 -0.89
N ARG A 161 32.12 10.81 -2.02
CA ARG A 161 33.12 9.75 -2.09
C ARG A 161 34.19 10.09 -3.12
N ARG A 162 35.40 9.64 -2.85
CA ARG A 162 36.51 9.74 -3.79
C ARG A 162 36.32 8.62 -4.82
N ASN A 163 35.95 9.00 -6.05
CA ASN A 163 35.84 8.08 -7.18
C ASN A 163 37.05 8.35 -8.10
N GLY A 164 38.10 7.54 -7.93
CA GLY A 164 39.39 7.78 -8.56
C GLY A 164 40.02 9.12 -8.15
N ALA A 165 40.30 9.99 -9.12
CA ALA A 165 40.96 11.28 -8.91
C ALA A 165 40.02 12.43 -8.49
N LYS A 166 38.69 12.23 -8.48
CA LYS A 166 37.71 13.29 -8.20
C LYS A 166 36.78 12.88 -7.05
N VAL A 167 36.50 13.82 -6.16
CA VAL A 167 35.46 13.64 -5.13
C VAL A 167 34.11 13.98 -5.76
N ARG A 168 33.19 13.03 -5.74
CA ARG A 168 31.83 13.19 -6.28
C ARG A 168 30.82 12.53 -5.36
N ARG A 169 29.58 13.00 -5.42
CA ARG A 169 28.46 12.36 -4.73
C ARG A 169 28.15 11.02 -5.40
N ALA A 170 28.09 9.94 -4.62
CA ALA A 170 27.90 8.58 -5.10
C ALA A 170 27.10 7.73 -4.08
N TYR A 171 26.41 6.72 -4.59
CA TYR A 171 25.85 5.62 -3.80
C TYR A 171 26.89 4.52 -3.66
N VAL A 172 26.91 3.88 -2.49
CA VAL A 172 27.70 2.67 -2.21
C VAL A 172 26.69 1.55 -1.96
N LEU A 173 26.65 0.58 -2.86
CA LEU A 173 25.74 -0.57 -2.85
C LEU A 173 26.55 -1.82 -2.51
N SER A 174 27.05 -1.90 -1.28
CA SER A 174 27.84 -3.06 -0.86
C SER A 174 26.98 -4.32 -0.80
N GLN A 175 27.55 -5.47 -1.19
CA GLN A 175 26.82 -6.74 -1.18
C GLN A 175 26.14 -7.03 0.16
N ALA A 176 26.83 -6.78 1.29
CA ALA A 176 26.29 -6.98 2.63
C ALA A 176 25.02 -6.16 2.93
N VAL A 177 24.94 -4.91 2.43
CA VAL A 177 23.76 -4.06 2.60
C VAL A 177 22.60 -4.54 1.75
N LEU A 178 22.88 -5.01 0.52
CA LEU A 178 21.85 -5.55 -0.36
C LEU A 178 21.30 -6.88 0.16
N ASP A 179 22.14 -7.71 0.77
CA ASP A 179 21.72 -8.98 1.36
C ASP A 179 20.87 -8.76 2.63
N ASP A 180 21.24 -7.81 3.51
CA ASP A 180 20.40 -7.39 4.65
C ASP A 180 19.05 -6.84 4.19
N LEU A 181 19.03 -5.99 3.15
CA LEU A 181 17.78 -5.49 2.57
C LEU A 181 16.94 -6.63 1.97
N ARG A 182 17.56 -7.61 1.29
CA ARG A 182 16.84 -8.78 0.77
C ARG A 182 16.21 -9.56 1.91
N ALA A 183 16.97 -9.93 2.94
CA ALA A 183 16.46 -10.65 4.11
C ALA A 183 15.23 -9.96 4.76
N ARG A 184 15.25 -8.63 4.88
CA ARG A 184 14.17 -7.85 5.49
C ARG A 184 12.90 -7.74 4.65
N TYR A 185 13.04 -7.63 3.33
CA TYR A 185 11.94 -7.28 2.44
C TYR A 185 11.44 -8.44 1.57
N THR A 186 12.18 -9.55 1.49
CA THR A 186 11.74 -10.77 0.76
C THR A 186 11.47 -11.95 1.67
N GLY A 187 11.66 -11.81 3.00
CA GLY A 187 11.33 -12.84 3.98
C GLY A 187 12.19 -14.12 3.89
N GLU A 188 13.28 -14.12 3.12
CA GLU A 188 14.11 -15.31 2.90
C GLU A 188 14.79 -15.86 4.17
N GLU A 189 14.78 -15.13 5.29
CA GLU A 189 15.27 -15.65 6.58
C GLU A 189 14.25 -16.44 7.41
N ALA A 190 12.94 -16.36 7.11
CA ALA A 190 11.92 -17.08 7.89
C ALA A 190 11.83 -18.58 7.54
N SER A 191 12.19 -18.98 6.31
CA SER A 191 12.06 -20.38 5.86
C SER A 191 13.21 -21.30 6.31
N LYS A 192 14.31 -20.76 6.84
CA LYS A 192 15.48 -21.57 7.25
C LYS A 192 15.49 -21.97 8.73
N LYS A 193 14.55 -21.51 9.56
CA LYS A 193 14.52 -21.80 11.01
C LYS A 193 13.49 -22.83 11.46
N GLU A 194 12.63 -23.34 10.57
CA GLU A 194 11.63 -24.37 10.92
C GLU A 194 12.03 -25.80 10.49
N GLY A 195 13.27 -26.01 10.03
CA GLY A 195 13.77 -27.31 9.55
C GLY A 195 14.72 -28.06 10.49
N GLU A 196 15.01 -27.53 11.68
CA GLU A 196 15.83 -28.22 12.69
C GLU A 196 15.19 -28.02 14.08
N GLY A 197 14.33 -28.96 14.45
CA GLY A 197 13.72 -29.12 15.76
C GLY A 197 13.10 -30.49 15.89
#